data_AF-Q58FD3-F1
#
_entry.id   AF-Q58FD3-F1
#
_cell.length_a   1.000
_cell.length_b   1.000
_cell.length_c   1.000
_cell.angle_alpha   90.00
_cell.angle_beta   90.00
_cell.angle_gamma   90.00
#
_symmetry.space_group_name_H-M   'P 1'
#
loop_
_entity.id
_entity.type
_entity.pdbx_description
1 polymer ?
#
loop_
_entity_poly.entity_id
_entity_poly.type
_entity_poly.pdbx_seq_one_letter_code
_entity_poly.pdbx_strand_id
1 'polypeptide(L)'
;HVPLYFHTDSIRLRQILVNLLGNAVKFTETGGIRLTVKRHEEQLIFLVSDSGKGIEIQQQSQIFTAFYQADTNSQGTGIGLTIASSLAKMMGGNLTLKSVPGVGTCVSLVLPLQEYQPPQPIKGTLSAPFCLHRQLACWGIRGEPPHQQNALLNAELLYFSGKLYDLAQQLILCTPNMPVIN
;
A
#
# COMPACT_ATOMS: atom_id res chain seq x y z
N HIS A 1 -3.81 -3.12 12.42
CA HIS A 1 -4.22 -4.00 11.31
C HIS A 1 -4.93 -3.19 10.24
N VAL A 2 -4.53 -3.38 8.98
CA VAL A 2 -5.23 -2.84 7.81
C VAL A 2 -6.34 -3.82 7.44
N PRO A 3 -7.58 -3.37 7.13
CA PRO A 3 -8.62 -4.24 6.63
C PRO A 3 -8.22 -4.96 5.35
N LEU A 4 -8.68 -6.20 5.19
CA LEU A 4 -8.52 -6.96 3.95
C LEU A 4 -9.37 -6.36 2.82
N TYR A 5 -10.57 -5.90 3.17
CA TYR A 5 -11.51 -5.21 2.29
C TYR A 5 -12.07 -3.98 3.00
N PHE A 6 -12.31 -2.92 2.25
CA PHE A 6 -12.98 -1.72 2.75
C PHE A 6 -13.85 -1.12 1.65
N HIS A 7 -14.91 -0.42 2.03
CA HIS A 7 -15.80 0.25 1.09
C HIS A 7 -15.25 1.62 0.70
N THR A 8 -15.15 1.86 -0.61
CA THR A 8 -14.69 3.12 -1.19
C THR A 8 -15.09 3.18 -2.67
N ASP A 9 -15.01 4.37 -3.27
CA ASP A 9 -14.96 4.49 -4.73
C ASP A 9 -13.61 3.98 -5.25
N SER A 10 -13.61 2.75 -5.78
CA SER A 10 -12.40 2.08 -6.26
C SER A 10 -11.83 2.70 -7.53
N ILE A 11 -12.66 3.33 -8.35
CA ILE A 11 -12.24 4.00 -9.60
C ILE A 11 -11.46 5.26 -9.24
N ARG A 12 -12.00 6.09 -8.32
CA ARG A 12 -11.33 7.31 -7.88
C ARG A 12 -10.07 7.03 -7.07
N LEU A 13 -10.10 6.05 -6.18
CA LEU A 13 -8.91 5.62 -5.46
C LEU A 13 -7.79 5.19 -6.41
N ARG A 14 -8.11 4.36 -7.42
CA ARG A 14 -7.15 3.95 -8.44
C ARG A 14 -6.59 5.16 -9.19
N GLN A 15 -7.46 6.09 -9.58
CA GLN A 15 -7.04 7.31 -10.28
C GLN A 15 -6.06 8.15 -9.45
N ILE A 16 -6.33 8.34 -8.15
CA ILE A 16 -5.42 9.01 -7.23
C ILE A 16 -4.09 8.25 -7.16
N LEU A 17 -4.11 6.95 -6.87
CA LEU A 17 -2.90 6.16 -6.68
C LEU A 17 -2.03 6.08 -7.94
N VAL A 18 -2.63 5.92 -9.12
CA VAL A 18 -1.92 5.97 -10.40
C VAL A 18 -1.24 7.32 -10.59
N ASN A 19 -1.89 8.42 -10.19
CA ASN A 19 -1.29 9.73 -10.27
C ASN A 19 -0.06 9.88 -9.36
N LEU A 20 -0.23 9.48 -8.10
CA LEU A 20 0.84 9.58 -7.10
C LEU A 20 2.03 8.70 -7.48
N LEU A 21 1.78 7.44 -7.86
CA LEU A 21 2.82 6.51 -8.32
C LEU A 21 3.46 6.98 -9.63
N GLY A 22 2.68 7.52 -10.56
CA GLY A 22 3.20 8.09 -11.80
C GLY A 22 4.18 9.25 -11.55
N ASN A 23 3.88 10.12 -10.58
CA ASN A 23 4.82 11.17 -10.17
C ASN A 23 6.09 10.59 -9.52
N ALA A 24 5.93 9.62 -8.61
CA ALA A 24 7.07 8.96 -7.99
C ALA A 24 8.00 8.31 -9.03
N VAL A 25 7.46 7.59 -10.02
CA VAL A 25 8.22 7.00 -11.13
C VAL A 25 8.89 8.07 -11.97
N LYS A 26 8.16 9.13 -12.34
CA LYS A 26 8.68 10.22 -13.16
C LYS A 26 9.89 10.92 -12.53
N PHE A 27 9.91 11.09 -11.21
CA PHE A 27 10.92 11.89 -10.52
C PHE A 27 11.99 11.06 -9.78
N THR A 28 11.97 9.74 -9.95
CA THR A 28 12.94 8.81 -9.35
C THR A 28 13.65 8.05 -10.46
N GLU A 29 14.78 8.59 -10.91
CA GLU A 29 15.61 7.96 -11.95
C GLU A 29 16.31 6.71 -11.42
N THR A 30 16.84 6.78 -10.19
CA THR A 30 17.46 5.66 -9.48
C THR A 30 16.95 5.58 -8.04
N GLY A 31 17.00 4.38 -7.47
CA GLY A 31 16.54 4.11 -6.09
C GLY A 31 15.22 3.34 -6.06
N GLY A 32 14.26 3.77 -5.25
CA GLY A 32 13.08 2.96 -4.97
C GLY A 32 11.82 3.76 -4.68
N ILE A 33 10.69 3.14 -5.00
CA ILE A 33 9.34 3.64 -4.74
C ILE A 33 8.63 2.63 -3.85
N ARG A 34 7.92 3.13 -2.84
CA ARG A 34 7.19 2.32 -1.87
C ARG A 34 5.78 2.84 -1.69
N LEU A 35 4.79 1.97 -1.93
CA LEU A 35 3.43 2.17 -1.46
C LEU A 35 3.25 1.45 -0.13
N THR A 36 2.88 2.17 0.92
CA THR A 36 2.54 1.61 2.23
C THR A 36 1.11 1.96 2.57
N VAL A 37 0.33 0.98 3.03
CA VAL A 37 -1.02 1.24 3.55
C VAL A 37 -0.99 1.02 5.06
N LYS A 38 -1.56 1.96 5.81
CA LYS A 38 -1.69 1.88 7.27
C LYS A 38 -3.11 2.26 7.67
N ARG A 39 -3.57 1.70 8.78
CA ARG A 39 -4.78 2.17 9.46
C ARG A 39 -4.35 2.98 10.68
N HIS A 40 -4.98 4.14 10.87
CA HIS A 40 -4.92 4.91 12.10
C HIS A 40 -6.35 5.26 12.50
N GLU A 41 -6.83 4.71 13.61
CA GLU A 41 -8.23 4.88 14.05
C GLU A 41 -9.22 4.59 12.90
N GLU A 42 -10.06 5.55 12.55
CA GLU A 42 -11.08 5.46 11.48
C GLU A 42 -10.56 5.96 10.13
N GLN A 43 -9.25 5.88 9.90
CA GLN A 43 -8.63 6.34 8.67
C GLN A 43 -7.73 5.27 8.04
N LEU A 44 -7.78 5.21 6.72
CA LEU A 44 -6.80 4.53 5.89
C LEU A 44 -5.83 5.54 5.30
N ILE A 45 -4.55 5.28 5.48
CA ILE A 45 -3.46 6.13 5.04
C ILE A 45 -2.62 5.37 4.01
N PHE A 46 -2.62 5.86 2.78
CA PHE A 46 -1.77 5.39 1.70
C PHE A 46 -0.58 6.33 1.57
N LEU A 47 0.62 5.82 1.83
CA LEU A 47 1.86 6.57 1.68
C LEU A 47 2.56 6.11 0.41
N VAL A 48 2.71 7.01 -0.55
CA VAL A 48 3.58 6.83 -1.71
C VAL A 48 4.88 7.57 -1.42
N SER A 49 5.95 6.82 -1.18
CA SER A 49 7.28 7.36 -0.90
C SER A 49 8.24 7.01 -2.03
N ASP A 50 9.08 7.97 -2.40
CA ASP A 50 10.15 7.79 -3.37
C ASP A 50 11.48 8.36 -2.85
N SER A 51 12.58 7.93 -3.46
CA SER A 51 13.93 8.42 -3.21
C SER A 51 14.43 9.36 -4.32
N GLY A 52 13.51 10.03 -5.01
CA GLY A 52 13.82 10.89 -6.14
C GLY A 52 14.46 12.21 -5.74
N LYS A 53 14.46 13.18 -6.66
CA LYS A 53 15.12 14.48 -6.47
C LYS A 53 14.53 15.35 -5.34
N GLY A 54 13.39 14.97 -4.77
CA GLY A 54 12.67 15.80 -3.81
C GLY A 54 12.10 17.08 -4.43
N ILE A 55 11.58 17.97 -3.59
CA ILE A 55 10.93 19.22 -3.99
C ILE A 55 11.46 20.36 -3.11
N GLU A 56 11.91 21.44 -3.75
CA GLU A 56 12.39 22.64 -3.07
C GLU A 56 11.32 23.23 -2.15
N ILE A 57 11.74 23.69 -0.97
CA ILE A 57 10.82 24.10 0.10
C ILE A 57 9.84 25.19 -0.35
N GLN A 58 10.30 26.13 -1.18
CA GLN A 58 9.46 27.22 -1.69
C GLN A 58 8.37 26.71 -2.66
N GLN A 59 8.62 25.59 -3.34
CA GLN A 59 7.71 25.02 -4.35
C GLN A 59 6.66 24.10 -3.73
N GLN A 60 6.93 23.51 -2.55
CA GLN A 60 6.05 22.52 -1.91
C GLN A 60 4.62 23.02 -1.66
N SER A 61 4.44 24.31 -1.38
CA SER A 61 3.11 24.90 -1.17
C SER A 61 2.29 25.01 -2.46
N GLN A 62 2.96 25.06 -3.62
CA GLN A 62 2.35 25.34 -4.92
C GLN A 62 2.09 24.08 -5.75
N ILE A 63 2.64 22.92 -5.39
CA ILE A 63 2.50 21.69 -6.20
C ILE A 63 1.06 21.15 -6.30
N PHE A 64 0.16 21.61 -5.43
CA PHE A 64 -1.27 21.27 -5.46
C PHE A 64 -2.10 22.28 -6.27
N THR A 65 -1.47 23.32 -6.82
CA THR A 65 -2.11 24.31 -7.68
C THR A 65 -2.15 23.81 -9.13
N ALA A 66 -3.31 23.97 -9.77
CA ALA A 66 -3.48 23.57 -11.16
C ALA A 66 -2.42 24.23 -12.07
N PHE A 67 -1.88 23.46 -13.01
CA PHE A 67 -0.87 23.89 -13.99
C PHE A 67 0.50 24.29 -13.42
N TYR A 68 0.69 24.23 -12.10
CA TYR A 68 1.98 24.50 -11.51
C TYR A 68 2.96 23.35 -11.79
N GLN A 69 4.18 23.69 -12.18
CA GLN A 69 5.27 22.75 -12.39
C GLN A 69 6.52 23.29 -11.72
N ALA A 70 7.10 22.49 -10.82
CA ALA A 70 8.36 22.79 -10.16
C ALA A 70 9.55 22.84 -11.13
N ASP A 71 9.42 22.20 -12.30
CA ASP A 71 10.47 22.09 -13.30
C ASP A 71 9.84 22.15 -14.70
N THR A 72 10.10 23.24 -15.42
CA THR A 72 9.50 23.52 -16.74
C THR A 72 10.01 22.58 -17.83
N ASN A 73 11.13 21.87 -17.60
CA ASN A 73 11.67 20.87 -18.53
C ASN A 73 11.07 19.47 -18.30
N SER A 74 10.22 19.30 -17.28
CA SER A 74 9.64 18.01 -16.90
C SER A 74 8.32 17.74 -17.62
N GLN A 75 8.30 16.80 -18.58
CA GLN A 75 7.11 16.27 -19.28
C GLN A 75 5.89 16.03 -18.35
N GLY A 76 4.88 16.89 -18.38
CA GLY A 76 3.66 16.76 -17.57
C GLY A 76 2.75 17.97 -17.74
N THR A 77 1.50 17.90 -17.25
CA THR A 77 0.54 19.01 -17.34
C THR A 77 0.47 19.87 -16.07
N GLY A 78 1.09 19.43 -14.97
CA GLY A 78 0.92 20.06 -13.64
C GLY A 78 -0.48 19.82 -13.03
N ILE A 79 -1.31 19.01 -13.67
CA ILE A 79 -2.70 18.80 -13.26
C ILE A 79 -2.84 17.59 -12.32
N GLY A 80 -1.88 16.66 -12.35
CA GLY A 80 -2.00 15.37 -11.70
C GLY A 80 -2.28 15.41 -10.19
N LEU A 81 -1.41 16.07 -9.43
CA LEU A 81 -1.56 16.25 -7.98
C LEU A 81 -2.81 17.07 -7.63
N THR A 82 -3.19 18.02 -8.48
CA THR A 82 -4.40 18.81 -8.30
C THR A 82 -5.67 17.96 -8.44
N ILE A 83 -5.75 17.11 -9.47
CA ILE A 83 -6.85 16.14 -9.63
C ILE A 83 -6.86 15.18 -8.44
N ALA A 84 -5.72 14.62 -8.08
CA ALA A 84 -5.62 13.69 -6.96
C ALA A 84 -6.11 14.32 -5.64
N SER A 85 -5.75 15.59 -5.38
CA SER A 85 -6.20 16.34 -4.21
C SER A 85 -7.70 16.62 -4.23
N SER A 86 -8.26 17.00 -5.38
CA SER A 86 -9.70 17.23 -5.55
C SER A 86 -10.50 15.95 -5.33
N LEU A 87 -10.06 14.83 -5.92
CA LEU A 87 -10.68 13.52 -5.73
C LEU A 87 -10.60 13.06 -4.28
N ALA A 88 -9.45 13.23 -3.61
CA ALA A 88 -9.30 12.89 -2.20
C ALA A 88 -10.31 13.66 -1.33
N LYS A 89 -10.47 14.97 -1.56
CA LYS A 89 -11.47 15.79 -0.86
C LYS A 89 -12.90 15.33 -1.13
N MET A 90 -13.23 15.00 -2.37
CA MET A 90 -14.55 14.47 -2.75
C MET A 90 -14.85 13.14 -2.05
N MET A 91 -13.83 12.34 -1.79
CA MET A 91 -13.93 11.08 -1.03
C MET A 91 -13.91 11.29 0.50
N GLY A 92 -14.02 12.53 0.98
CA GLY A 92 -14.03 12.87 2.42
C GLY A 92 -12.65 12.81 3.08
N GLY A 93 -11.58 12.76 2.29
CA GLY A 93 -10.21 12.67 2.74
C GLY A 93 -9.34 13.86 2.35
N ASN A 94 -8.03 13.67 2.39
CA ASN A 94 -7.07 14.69 1.99
C ASN A 94 -5.73 14.11 1.52
N LEU A 95 -4.96 14.94 0.82
CA LEU A 95 -3.55 14.68 0.52
C LEU A 95 -2.65 15.55 1.40
N THR A 96 -1.52 15.00 1.81
CA THR A 96 -0.42 15.75 2.43
C THR A 96 0.90 15.39 1.78
N LEU A 97 1.88 16.28 1.89
CA LEU A 97 3.21 16.12 1.31
C LEU A 97 4.27 16.28 2.39
N LYS A 98 5.29 15.43 2.36
CA LYS A 98 6.59 15.65 3.00
C LYS A 98 7.68 15.40 1.97
N SER A 99 8.52 16.39 1.70
CA SER A 99 9.60 16.25 0.72
C SER A 99 10.86 16.95 1.21
N VAL A 100 12.02 16.37 0.89
CA VAL A 100 13.34 16.94 1.18
C VAL A 100 14.16 16.92 -0.12
N PRO A 101 14.67 18.08 -0.58
CA PRO A 101 15.51 18.16 -1.78
C PRO A 101 16.69 17.18 -1.72
N GLY A 102 16.90 16.45 -2.81
CA GLY A 102 17.95 15.42 -2.94
C GLY A 102 17.73 14.13 -2.14
N VAL A 103 16.66 14.02 -1.35
CA VAL A 103 16.38 12.82 -0.53
C VAL A 103 15.14 12.07 -1.02
N GLY A 104 14.10 12.79 -1.44
CA GLY A 104 12.89 12.19 -1.99
C GLY A 104 11.61 12.82 -1.46
N THR A 105 10.48 12.22 -1.87
CA THR A 105 9.15 12.73 -1.57
C THR A 105 8.25 11.64 -0.99
N CYS A 106 7.37 12.03 -0.07
CA CYS A 106 6.28 11.20 0.42
C CYS A 106 4.96 11.96 0.31
N VAL A 107 4.06 11.44 -0.52
CA VAL A 107 2.66 11.90 -0.58
C VAL A 107 1.80 10.94 0.22
N SER A 108 1.03 11.46 1.16
CA SER A 108 0.08 10.67 1.95
C SER A 108 -1.35 11.00 1.55
N LEU A 109 -2.10 9.99 1.10
CA LEU A 109 -3.55 10.02 0.94
C LEU A 109 -4.19 9.47 2.21
N VAL A 110 -5.02 10.28 2.85
CA VAL A 110 -5.81 9.89 4.01
C VAL A 110 -7.26 9.82 3.55
N LEU A 111 -7.90 8.67 3.77
CA LEU A 111 -9.32 8.45 3.49
C LEU A 111 -10.03 7.98 4.76
N PRO A 112 -11.30 8.37 4.97
CA PRO A 112 -12.11 7.79 6.02
C PRO A 112 -12.29 6.29 5.77
N LEU A 113 -12.25 5.50 6.84
CA LEU A 113 -12.54 4.08 6.84
C LEU A 113 -13.89 3.88 7.53
N GLN A 114 -14.94 3.71 6.72
CA GLN A 114 -16.25 3.32 7.23
C GLN A 114 -16.17 1.87 7.73
N GLU A 115 -16.37 1.70 9.03
CA GLU A 115 -16.49 0.43 9.74
C GLU A 115 -15.30 -0.53 9.55
N TYR A 116 -14.48 -0.65 10.61
CA TYR A 116 -13.41 -1.64 10.65
C TYR A 116 -13.80 -2.81 11.55
N GLN A 117 -14.05 -3.96 10.93
CA GLN A 117 -14.07 -5.23 11.65
C GLN A 117 -12.71 -5.91 11.49
N PRO A 118 -11.98 -6.17 12.60
CA PRO A 118 -10.75 -6.93 12.50
C PRO A 118 -11.06 -8.34 11.97
N PRO A 119 -10.26 -8.85 11.01
CA PRO A 119 -10.46 -10.22 10.54
C PRO A 119 -10.29 -11.17 11.73
N GLN A 120 -11.17 -12.17 11.80
CA GLN A 120 -11.03 -13.26 12.76
C GLN A 120 -9.69 -13.97 12.52
N PRO A 121 -8.89 -14.23 13.57
CA PRO A 121 -7.63 -14.94 13.40
C PRO A 121 -7.85 -16.30 12.77
N ILE A 122 -7.12 -16.60 11.70
CA ILE A 122 -7.10 -17.91 11.07
C ILE A 122 -6.12 -18.77 11.88
N LYS A 123 -6.65 -19.74 12.63
CA LYS A 123 -5.82 -20.68 13.39
C LYS A 123 -5.25 -21.73 12.44
N GLY A 124 -3.94 -21.83 12.38
CA GLY A 124 -3.26 -22.87 11.61
C GLY A 124 -1.76 -22.63 11.48
N THR A 125 -1.10 -23.61 10.88
CA THR A 125 0.33 -23.57 10.58
C THR A 125 0.53 -23.77 9.09
N LEU A 126 1.38 -22.96 8.47
CA LEU A 126 1.72 -23.07 7.06
C LEU A 126 3.23 -23.12 6.85
N SER A 127 3.65 -24.06 6.02
CA SER A 127 5.02 -24.12 5.51
C SER A 127 5.23 -22.99 4.49
N ALA A 128 6.03 -21.98 4.81
CA ALA A 128 6.15 -20.75 4.01
C ALA A 128 7.55 -20.13 4.12
N PRO A 129 8.02 -19.39 3.11
CA PRO A 129 9.22 -18.57 3.20
C PRO A 129 9.19 -17.62 4.42
N PHE A 130 10.35 -17.44 5.06
CA PHE A 130 10.49 -16.61 6.26
C PHE A 130 9.98 -15.16 6.07
N CYS A 131 10.14 -14.62 4.86
CA CYS A 131 9.64 -13.29 4.50
C CYS A 131 8.11 -13.15 4.58
N LEU A 132 7.35 -14.25 4.51
CA LEU A 132 5.90 -14.24 4.67
C LEU A 132 5.45 -14.41 6.13
N HIS A 133 6.32 -14.88 7.03
CA HIS A 133 5.95 -15.25 8.40
C HIS A 133 5.34 -14.08 9.18
N ARG A 134 5.90 -12.88 9.03
CA ARG A 134 5.36 -11.68 9.68
C ARG A 134 3.93 -11.39 9.23
N GLN A 135 3.66 -11.51 7.94
CA GLN A 135 2.34 -11.25 7.36
C GLN A 135 1.34 -12.33 7.79
N LEU A 136 1.73 -13.60 7.76
CA LEU A 136 0.92 -14.73 8.22
C LEU A 136 0.58 -14.61 9.72
N ALA A 137 1.55 -14.25 10.56
CA ALA A 137 1.34 -14.04 11.98
C ALA A 137 0.34 -12.92 12.28
N CYS A 138 0.28 -11.88 11.45
CA CYS A 138 -0.73 -10.82 11.57
C CYS A 138 -2.16 -11.30 11.33
N TRP A 139 -2.34 -12.49 10.75
CA TRP A 139 -3.62 -13.15 10.54
C TRP A 139 -3.84 -14.34 11.50
N GLY A 140 -2.95 -14.57 12.47
CA GLY A 140 -3.03 -15.68 13.41
C GLY A 140 -2.42 -17.00 12.91
N ILE A 141 -1.75 -16.99 11.76
CA ILE A 141 -1.16 -18.19 11.14
C ILE A 141 0.32 -18.29 11.54
N ARG A 142 0.73 -19.46 12.05
CA ARG A 142 2.15 -19.73 12.32
C ARG A 142 2.87 -20.13 11.03
N GLY A 143 3.92 -19.40 10.67
CA GLY A 143 4.80 -19.79 9.58
C GLY A 143 5.85 -20.80 10.05
N GLU A 144 6.05 -21.85 9.27
CA GLU A 144 7.15 -22.82 9.45
C GLU A 144 8.04 -22.83 8.20
N PRO A 145 9.34 -23.12 8.34
CA PRO A 145 10.24 -23.20 7.19
C PRO A 145 9.72 -24.16 6.12
N PRO A 146 9.94 -23.86 4.83
CA PRO A 146 9.52 -24.74 3.75
C PRO A 146 10.29 -26.06 3.81
N HIS A 147 9.58 -27.18 3.93
CA HIS A 147 10.19 -28.51 3.89
C HIS A 147 10.20 -29.11 2.47
N GLN A 148 9.27 -28.66 1.62
CA GLN A 148 9.11 -29.08 0.22
C GLN A 148 8.53 -27.92 -0.61
N GLN A 149 8.53 -28.08 -1.95
CA GLN A 149 7.94 -27.11 -2.87
C GLN A 149 6.44 -26.92 -2.55
N ASN A 150 5.99 -25.68 -2.44
CA ASN A 150 4.57 -25.36 -2.24
C ASN A 150 4.18 -24.04 -2.91
N ALA A 151 2.88 -23.77 -3.00
CA ALA A 151 2.35 -22.57 -3.65
C ALA A 151 2.77 -21.26 -2.97
N LEU A 152 3.16 -21.30 -1.69
CA LEU A 152 3.62 -20.15 -0.91
C LEU A 152 5.08 -19.74 -1.24
N LEU A 153 5.80 -20.52 -2.06
CA LEU A 153 7.13 -20.15 -2.58
C LEU A 153 7.07 -19.11 -3.70
N ASN A 154 5.88 -18.75 -4.21
CA ASN A 154 5.74 -17.73 -5.24
C ASN A 154 6.12 -16.34 -4.69
N ALA A 155 7.19 -15.75 -5.24
CA ALA A 155 7.70 -14.44 -4.83
C ALA A 155 6.70 -13.29 -5.00
N GLU A 156 5.71 -13.42 -5.90
CA GLU A 156 4.65 -12.41 -6.06
C GLU A 156 3.83 -12.20 -4.78
N LEU A 157 3.73 -13.24 -3.94
CA LEU A 157 2.95 -13.19 -2.70
C LEU A 157 3.51 -12.19 -1.67
N LEU A 158 4.75 -11.74 -1.84
CA LEU A 158 5.33 -10.65 -1.07
C LEU A 158 4.64 -9.31 -1.32
N TYR A 159 4.08 -9.13 -2.51
CA TYR A 159 3.49 -7.87 -2.97
C TYR A 159 1.96 -7.92 -3.02
N PHE A 160 1.38 -9.12 -3.13
CA PHE A 160 -0.07 -9.31 -3.20
C PHE A 160 -0.62 -9.94 -1.92
N SER A 161 -0.73 -9.14 -0.86
CA SER A 161 -1.25 -9.58 0.44
C SER A 161 -2.65 -10.19 0.37
N GLY A 162 -3.53 -9.73 -0.52
CA GLY A 162 -4.83 -10.34 -0.76
C GLY A 162 -4.74 -11.77 -1.33
N LYS A 163 -3.95 -11.96 -2.41
CA LYS A 163 -3.70 -13.30 -2.97
C LYS A 163 -3.09 -14.24 -1.95
N LEU A 164 -2.15 -13.74 -1.14
CA LEU A 164 -1.53 -14.50 -0.06
C LEU A 164 -2.56 -14.90 1.01
N TYR A 165 -3.47 -13.99 1.39
CA TYR A 165 -4.52 -14.28 2.35
C TYR A 165 -5.46 -15.38 1.85
N ASP A 166 -5.96 -15.24 0.61
CA ASP A 166 -6.88 -16.20 0.00
C ASP A 166 -6.24 -17.60 -0.10
N LEU A 167 -4.99 -17.66 -0.56
CA LEU A 167 -4.23 -18.91 -0.64
C LEU A 167 -3.99 -19.52 0.75
N ALA A 168 -3.64 -18.71 1.75
CA ALA A 168 -3.41 -19.18 3.12
C ALA A 168 -4.70 -19.75 3.74
N GLN A 169 -5.85 -19.11 3.51
CA GLN A 169 -7.15 -19.63 3.93
C GLN A 169 -7.46 -20.98 3.27
N GLN A 170 -7.28 -21.09 1.96
CA GLN A 170 -7.51 -22.33 1.21
C GLN A 170 -6.65 -23.48 1.76
N LEU A 171 -5.36 -23.24 1.98
CA LEU A 171 -4.44 -24.27 2.49
C LEU A 171 -4.78 -24.73 3.91
N ILE A 172 -5.24 -23.82 4.78
CA ILE A 172 -5.66 -24.16 6.14
C ILE A 172 -6.99 -24.93 6.14
N LEU A 173 -7.93 -24.58 5.26
CA LEU A 173 -9.21 -25.30 5.15
C LEU A 173 -9.05 -26.69 4.51
N CYS A 174 -8.06 -26.86 3.62
CA CYS A 174 -7.79 -28.13 2.93
C CYS A 174 -6.82 -29.06 3.68
N THR A 175 -6.24 -28.64 4.80
CA THR A 175 -5.45 -29.54 5.65
C THR A 175 -6.41 -30.32 6.56
N PRO A 176 -6.53 -31.65 6.42
CA PRO A 176 -7.39 -32.42 7.31
C PRO A 176 -6.85 -32.27 8.73
N ASN A 177 -7.73 -31.87 9.67
CA ASN A 177 -7.45 -31.92 11.10
C ASN A 177 -6.92 -33.32 11.44
N MET A 178 -5.60 -33.49 11.57
CA MET A 178 -5.08 -34.65 12.26
C MET A 178 -5.50 -34.49 13.72
N PRO A 179 -6.31 -35.40 14.28
CA PRO A 179 -6.62 -35.34 15.69
C PRO A 179 -5.30 -35.41 16.45
N VAL A 180 -5.10 -34.46 17.36
CA VAL A 180 -4.02 -34.51 18.33
C VAL A 180 -4.23 -35.80 19.12
N ILE A 181 -3.38 -36.80 18.87
CA ILE A 181 -3.31 -37.99 19.71
C ILE A 181 -2.69 -37.52 21.01
N ASN A 182 -3.50 -37.52 22.08
CA ASN A 182 -3.10 -37.24 23.46
C ASN A 182 -1.98 -38.18 23.92
#